data_AF-A0A7J6QTK8-F1
#
_entry.id   AF-A0A7J6QTK8-F1
#
_cell.length_a   1.000
_cell.length_b   1.000
_cell.length_c   1.000
_cell.angle_alpha   90.00
_cell.angle_beta   90.00
_cell.angle_gamma   90.00
#
_symmetry.space_group_name_H-M   'P 1'
#
loop_
_entity.id
_entity.type
_entity.pdbx_description
1 polymer ?
#
loop_
_entity_poly.entity_id
_entity_poly.type
_entity_poly.pdbx_seq_one_letter_code
_entity_poly.pdbx_strand_id
1 'polypeptide(L)'
;GFVNVGERCNLMGSLRFKKMVEQSRWDDALEVAKEQVENGAQVLDFNFDADLIDGQLAMGRFMRSCVTEPAIARVPFMIDSSKFKVIEEGLQAVQGRCIVNSLSLKVGEEDFIFHAKLV
;
A
#
# COMPACT_ATOMS: atom_id res chain seq x y z
N GLY A 1 -16.03 17.24 -4.06
CA GLY A 1 -15.05 17.61 -3.01
C GLY A 1 -13.67 17.10 -3.43
N PHE A 2 -12.62 17.50 -2.72
CA PHE A 2 -11.27 16.96 -2.90
C PHE A 2 -11.14 15.61 -2.17
N VAL A 3 -10.26 14.72 -2.65
CA VAL A 3 -9.99 13.42 -2.03
C VAL A 3 -8.57 13.44 -1.47
N ASN A 4 -8.43 13.34 -0.15
CA ASN A 4 -7.12 13.26 0.50
C ASN A 4 -6.62 11.81 0.52
N VAL A 5 -5.41 11.58 0.00
CA VAL A 5 -4.70 10.29 0.06
C VAL A 5 -3.67 10.36 1.19
N GLY A 6 -3.76 9.45 2.15
CA GLY A 6 -2.79 9.36 3.26
C GLY A 6 -1.48 8.73 2.81
N GLU A 7 -0.36 9.45 2.92
CA GLU A 7 0.96 9.09 2.39
C GLU A 7 1.94 8.46 3.41
N ARG A 8 1.57 8.37 4.69
CA ARG A 8 2.53 8.06 5.78
C ARG A 8 2.87 6.58 5.92
N CYS A 9 2.15 5.69 5.25
CA CYS A 9 2.42 4.25 5.20
C CYS A 9 3.41 3.90 4.07
N ASN A 10 4.52 4.64 4.01
CA ASN A 10 5.49 4.60 2.93
C ASN A 10 6.91 4.43 3.49
N LEU A 11 7.60 3.33 3.15
CA LEU A 11 8.95 3.05 3.65
C LEU A 11 9.99 4.07 3.18
N MET A 12 9.81 4.67 2.01
CA MET A 12 10.73 5.67 1.47
C MET A 12 10.41 7.08 1.99
N GLY A 13 9.13 7.39 2.21
CA GLY A 13 8.64 8.71 2.60
C GLY A 13 8.51 8.94 4.11
N SER A 14 8.44 7.88 4.94
CA SER A 14 8.18 7.99 6.38
C SER A 14 9.20 7.21 7.20
N LEU A 15 10.18 7.93 7.79
CA LEU A 15 11.19 7.34 8.67
C LEU A 15 10.58 6.64 9.90
N ARG A 16 9.45 7.16 10.43
CA ARG A 16 8.71 6.54 11.54
C ARG A 16 8.17 5.17 11.12
N PHE A 17 7.47 5.11 9.98
CA PHE A 17 6.88 3.89 9.47
C PHE A 17 7.95 2.86 9.09
N LYS A 18 9.01 3.29 8.40
CA LYS A 18 10.15 2.45 8.04
C LYS A 18 10.75 1.73 9.25
N LYS A 19 11.07 2.48 10.32
CA LYS A 19 11.63 1.89 11.55
C LYS A 19 10.70 0.88 12.20
N MET A 20 9.38 1.14 12.17
CA MET A 20 8.39 0.20 12.71
C MET A 20 8.40 -1.11 11.92
N VAL A 21 8.36 -1.05 10.60
CA VAL A 21 8.35 -2.22 9.72
C VAL A 21 9.66 -3.01 9.82
N GLU A 22 10.82 -2.35 9.79
CA GLU A 22 12.14 -3.00 9.95
C GLU A 22 12.27 -3.72 11.30
N GLN A 23 11.65 -3.19 12.35
CA GLN A 23 11.62 -3.80 13.69
C GLN A 23 10.46 -4.78 13.88
N SER A 24 9.70 -5.10 12.82
CA SER A 24 8.50 -5.94 12.88
C SER A 24 7.43 -5.47 13.87
N ARG A 25 7.37 -4.16 14.13
CA ARG A 25 6.38 -3.50 14.98
C ARG A 25 5.11 -3.19 14.18
N TRP A 26 4.42 -4.24 13.76
CA TRP A 26 3.27 -4.15 12.85
C TRP A 26 2.05 -3.46 13.47
N ASP A 27 1.80 -3.65 14.76
CA ASP A 27 0.70 -2.99 15.46
C ASP A 27 0.89 -1.47 15.51
N ASP A 28 2.12 -1.02 15.78
CA ASP A 28 2.45 0.41 15.73
C ASP A 28 2.32 0.98 14.30
N ALA A 29 2.63 0.17 13.29
CA ALA A 29 2.44 0.56 11.89
C ALA A 29 0.95 0.66 11.51
N LEU A 30 0.08 -0.20 12.06
CA LEU A 30 -1.37 -0.12 11.88
C LEU A 30 -1.93 1.18 12.48
N GLU A 31 -1.43 1.61 13.63
CA GLU A 31 -1.84 2.88 14.22
C GLU A 31 -1.52 4.06 13.30
N VAL A 32 -0.41 4.04 12.53
CA VAL A 32 -0.13 5.07 11.52
C VAL A 32 -1.20 5.11 10.41
N ALA A 33 -1.68 3.95 9.95
CA ALA A 33 -2.74 3.88 8.96
C ALA A 33 -4.07 4.41 9.53
N LYS A 34 -4.41 4.00 10.75
CA LYS A 34 -5.63 4.42 11.47
C LYS A 34 -5.64 5.92 11.76
N GLU A 35 -4.54 6.46 12.29
CA GLU A 35 -4.34 7.89 12.55
C GLU A 35 -4.64 8.72 11.29
N GLN A 36 -4.23 8.26 10.09
CA GLN A 36 -4.49 8.98 8.84
C GLN A 36 -5.98 9.01 8.49
N VAL A 37 -6.69 7.89 8.66
CA VAL A 37 -8.14 7.81 8.41
C VAL A 37 -8.94 8.66 9.40
N GLU A 38 -8.53 8.69 10.66
CA GLU A 38 -9.11 9.56 11.70
C GLU A 38 -8.87 11.04 11.41
N ASN A 39 -7.73 11.37 10.80
CA ASN A 39 -7.39 12.73 10.36
C ASN A 39 -7.95 13.10 8.97
N GLY A 40 -8.87 12.29 8.42
CA GLY A 40 -9.64 12.64 7.23
C GLY A 40 -9.07 12.16 5.90
N ALA A 41 -8.09 11.24 5.91
CA ALA A 41 -7.70 10.52 4.69
C ALA A 41 -8.88 9.67 4.19
N GLN A 42 -9.20 9.81 2.91
CA GLN A 42 -10.30 9.09 2.25
C GLN A 42 -9.79 7.88 1.46
N VAL A 43 -8.48 7.80 1.24
CA VAL A 43 -7.73 6.69 0.65
C VAL A 43 -6.41 6.58 1.43
N LEU A 44 -5.88 5.37 1.59
CA LEU A 44 -4.54 5.17 2.15
C LEU A 44 -3.59 4.65 1.08
N ASP A 45 -2.44 5.29 0.93
CA ASP A 45 -1.34 4.85 0.07
C ASP A 45 -0.34 4.01 0.88
N PHE A 46 0.01 2.86 0.32
CA PHE A 46 0.90 1.89 0.95
C PHE A 46 2.08 1.62 0.03
N ASN A 47 3.28 1.95 0.50
CA ASN A 47 4.51 1.71 -0.24
C ASN A 47 5.52 0.92 0.61
N PHE A 48 5.85 -0.28 0.13
CA PHE A 48 6.80 -1.20 0.76
C PHE A 48 8.07 -1.42 -0.07
N ASP A 49 8.38 -0.50 -0.99
CA ASP A 49 9.65 -0.53 -1.70
C ASP A 49 10.78 -0.06 -0.78
N ALA A 50 11.70 -0.95 -0.45
CA ALA A 50 12.94 -0.65 0.25
C ALA A 50 14.00 -1.71 -0.05
N ASP A 51 15.28 -1.36 0.08
CA ASP A 51 16.39 -2.27 -0.25
C ASP A 51 16.51 -3.45 0.72
N LEU A 52 16.19 -3.23 2.00
CA LEU A 52 16.43 -4.19 3.09
C LEU A 52 15.19 -4.99 3.50
N ILE A 53 14.06 -4.78 2.83
CA ILE A 53 12.78 -5.44 3.15
C ILE A 53 12.28 -6.18 1.91
N ASP A 54 11.79 -7.40 2.11
CA ASP A 54 10.98 -8.08 1.11
C ASP A 54 9.63 -7.38 0.99
N GLY A 55 9.55 -6.45 0.03
CA GLY A 55 8.36 -5.63 -0.19
C GLY A 55 7.11 -6.44 -0.54
N GLN A 56 7.25 -7.58 -1.22
CA GLN A 56 6.10 -8.43 -1.57
C GLN A 56 5.51 -9.04 -0.29
N LEU A 57 6.36 -9.68 0.52
CA LEU A 57 5.93 -10.27 1.78
C LEU A 57 5.37 -9.22 2.75
N ALA A 58 6.03 -8.06 2.84
CA ALA A 58 5.62 -6.96 3.72
C ALA A 58 4.27 -6.36 3.30
N MET A 59 4.08 -6.09 2.01
CA MET A 59 2.81 -5.59 1.46
C MET A 59 1.67 -6.55 1.79
N GLY A 60 1.79 -7.82 1.40
CA GLY A 60 0.75 -8.81 1.64
C GLY A 60 0.42 -8.96 3.13
N ARG A 61 1.45 -9.03 3.99
CA ARG A 61 1.26 -9.11 5.45
C ARG A 61 0.50 -7.91 5.97
N PHE A 62 0.92 -6.70 5.63
CA PHE A 62 0.33 -5.49 6.17
C PHE A 62 -1.10 -5.28 5.66
N MET A 63 -1.36 -5.54 4.38
CA MET A 63 -2.71 -5.45 3.80
C MET A 63 -3.68 -6.40 4.50
N ARG A 64 -3.27 -7.65 4.76
CA ARG A 64 -4.08 -8.62 5.52
C ARG A 64 -4.42 -8.15 6.94
N SER A 65 -3.51 -7.44 7.60
CA SER A 65 -3.81 -6.80 8.89
C SER A 65 -4.77 -5.62 8.73
N CYS A 66 -4.52 -4.71 7.78
CA CYS A 66 -5.36 -3.54 7.54
C CYS A 66 -6.82 -3.88 7.20
N VAL A 67 -7.08 -4.95 6.44
CA VAL A 67 -8.46 -5.36 6.12
C VAL A 67 -9.21 -5.93 7.33
N THR A 68 -8.50 -6.39 8.37
CA THR A 68 -9.12 -6.88 9.61
C THR A 68 -9.42 -5.79 10.62
N GLU A 69 -8.86 -4.59 10.44
CA GLU A 69 -9.09 -3.43 11.32
C GLU A 69 -10.22 -2.54 10.76
N PRO A 70 -11.42 -2.52 11.38
CA PRO A 70 -12.59 -1.84 10.82
C PRO A 70 -12.40 -0.34 10.57
N ALA A 71 -11.60 0.34 11.40
CA ALA A 71 -11.33 1.76 11.22
C ALA A 71 -10.55 2.05 9.91
N ILE A 72 -9.66 1.13 9.52
CA ILE A 72 -8.82 1.23 8.32
C ILE A 72 -9.59 0.70 7.10
N ALA A 73 -10.21 -0.47 7.22
CA ALA A 73 -10.88 -1.17 6.12
C ALA A 73 -12.07 -0.42 5.49
N ARG A 74 -12.53 0.67 6.11
CA ARG A 74 -13.63 1.51 5.59
C ARG A 74 -13.23 2.43 4.43
N VAL A 75 -11.93 2.61 4.16
CA VAL A 75 -11.43 3.43 3.04
C VAL A 75 -10.71 2.57 1.99
N PRO A 76 -10.70 2.96 0.69
CA PRO A 76 -9.95 2.26 -0.35
C PRO A 76 -8.44 2.27 -0.10
N PHE A 77 -7.76 1.22 -0.56
CA PHE A 77 -6.31 1.09 -0.46
C PHE A 77 -5.67 1.38 -1.81
N MET A 78 -4.70 2.30 -1.82
CA MET A 78 -3.82 2.56 -2.95
C MET A 78 -2.53 1.75 -2.77
N ILE A 79 -2.33 0.78 -3.65
CA ILE A 79 -1.19 -0.14 -3.61
C ILE A 79 -0.06 0.49 -4.42
N ASP A 80 0.95 1.03 -3.74
CA ASP A 80 2.08 1.74 -4.32
C ASP A 80 3.36 0.89 -4.38
N SER A 81 3.79 0.56 -5.60
CA SER A 81 5.10 -0.06 -5.83
C SER A 81 5.57 0.09 -7.27
N SER A 82 6.89 0.15 -7.42
CA SER A 82 7.58 0.05 -8.71
C SER A 82 7.66 -1.40 -9.26
N LYS A 83 7.29 -2.40 -8.46
CA LYS A 83 7.39 -3.83 -8.78
C LYS A 83 5.99 -4.45 -8.91
N PHE A 84 5.62 -4.90 -10.10
CA PHE A 84 4.28 -5.45 -10.36
C PHE A 84 3.90 -6.62 -9.43
N LYS A 85 4.85 -7.49 -9.06
CA LYS A 85 4.59 -8.60 -8.11
C LYS A 85 4.14 -8.13 -6.72
N VAL A 86 4.60 -6.95 -6.28
CA VAL A 86 4.18 -6.35 -5.00
C VAL A 86 2.77 -5.81 -5.13
N ILE A 87 2.45 -5.18 -6.28
CA ILE A 87 1.09 -4.74 -6.61
C ILE A 87 0.13 -5.93 -6.57
N GLU A 88 0.47 -7.01 -7.28
CA GLU A 88 -0.35 -8.22 -7.37
C GLU A 88 -0.60 -8.85 -5.99
N GLU A 89 0.42 -9.01 -5.15
CA GLU A 89 0.27 -9.53 -3.79
C GLU A 89 -0.63 -8.61 -2.94
N GLY A 90 -0.48 -7.29 -3.07
CA GLY A 90 -1.35 -6.32 -2.39
C GLY A 90 -2.81 -6.44 -2.82
N LEU A 91 -3.07 -6.58 -4.13
CA LEU A 91 -4.41 -6.77 -4.67
C LEU A 91 -5.04 -8.09 -4.21
N GLN A 92 -4.28 -9.19 -4.21
CA GLN A 92 -4.75 -10.49 -3.73
C GLN A 92 -5.07 -10.48 -2.23
N ALA A 93 -4.35 -9.68 -1.44
CA ALA A 93 -4.55 -9.57 0.00
C ALA A 93 -5.81 -8.77 0.40
N VAL A 94 -6.39 -7.99 -0.51
CA VAL A 94 -7.50 -7.07 -0.21
C VAL A 94 -8.79 -7.54 -0.88
N GLN A 95 -9.83 -7.79 -0.08
CA GLN A 95 -11.16 -8.18 -0.60
C GLN A 95 -11.98 -6.99 -1.13
N GLY A 96 -11.54 -5.76 -0.88
CA GLY A 96 -12.23 -4.52 -1.21
C GLY A 96 -11.76 -3.87 -2.51
N ARG A 97 -12.21 -2.63 -2.74
CA ARG A 97 -11.77 -1.82 -3.89
C ARG A 97 -10.36 -1.25 -3.63
N CYS A 98 -9.45 -1.54 -4.55
CA CYS A 98 -8.09 -1.01 -4.55
C CYS A 98 -7.88 -0.01 -5.69
N ILE A 99 -6.82 0.79 -5.55
CA ILE A 99 -6.27 1.66 -6.60
C ILE A 99 -4.83 1.22 -6.81
N VAL A 100 -4.44 0.98 -8.07
CA VAL A 100 -3.04 0.66 -8.39
C VAL A 100 -2.25 1.96 -8.57
N ASN A 101 -1.11 2.07 -7.86
CA ASN A 101 -0.14 3.15 -8.01
C ASN A 101 1.24 2.52 -8.32
N SER A 102 1.73 2.50 -9.55
CA SER A 102 1.08 2.89 -10.79
C SER A 102 1.54 1.97 -11.91
N LEU A 103 0.82 2.03 -13.04
CA LEU A 103 1.31 1.48 -14.31
C LEU A 103 1.74 2.63 -15.22
N SER A 104 2.77 2.42 -16.03
CA SER A 104 3.23 3.42 -17.01
C SER A 104 3.89 2.76 -18.22
N LEU A 105 4.02 3.53 -19.30
CA LEU A 105 4.72 3.12 -20.52
C LEU A 105 6.25 3.03 -20.36
N LYS A 106 6.81 3.27 -19.17
CA LYS A 106 8.26 3.19 -18.92
C LYS A 106 8.84 1.79 -19.20
N VAL A 107 8.02 0.76 -19.07
CA VAL A 107 8.39 -0.65 -19.35
C VAL A 107 8.04 -1.09 -20.78
N GLY A 108 7.52 -0.19 -21.62
CA GLY A 108 7.03 -0.49 -22.96
C GLY A 108 5.51 -0.70 -23.03
N GLU A 109 4.96 -0.59 -24.24
CA GLU A 109 3.51 -0.69 -24.48
C GLU A 109 2.96 -2.10 -24.23
N GLU A 110 3.69 -3.14 -24.63
CA GLU A 110 3.28 -4.54 -24.44
C GLU A 110 3.12 -4.88 -22.95
N ASP A 111 4.14 -4.58 -22.14
CA ASP A 111 4.12 -4.81 -20.69
C ASP A 111 3.05 -3.96 -19.99
N PHE A 112 2.85 -2.71 -20.44
CA PHE A 112 1.79 -1.86 -19.91
C PHE A 112 0.40 -2.47 -20.15
N ILE A 113 0.10 -2.87 -21.40
CA ILE A 113 -1.19 -3.48 -21.76
C ILE A 113 -1.38 -4.82 -21.05
N PHE A 114 -0.32 -5.62 -20.93
CA PHE A 114 -0.36 -6.89 -20.22
C PHE A 114 -0.76 -6.68 -18.76
N HIS A 115 -0.02 -5.84 -18.02
CA HIS A 115 -0.32 -5.55 -16.61
C HIS A 115 -1.69 -4.88 -16.43
N ALA A 116 -2.08 -3.96 -17.32
CA ALA A 116 -3.37 -3.28 -17.26
C ALA A 116 -4.57 -4.20 -17.49
N LYS A 117 -4.39 -5.35 -18.15
CA LYS A 117 -5.43 -6.37 -18.32
C LYS A 117 -5.53 -7.35 -17.16
N LEU A 118 -4.52 -7.40 -16.29
CA LEU A 118 -4.51 -8.27 -15.11
C LEU A 118 -5.18 -7.63 -13.89
N VAL A 119 -5.31 -6.31 -13.86
CA VAL A 119 -5.82 -5.52 -12.72
C VAL A 119 -7.17 -4.88 -12.99
#